data_AF-A0A086LRH6-F1
#
_entry.id   AF-A0A086LRH6-F1
#
_cell.length_a   1.000
_cell.length_b   1.000
_cell.length_c   1.000
_cell.angle_alpha   90.00
_cell.angle_beta   90.00
_cell.angle_gamma   90.00
#
_symmetry.space_group_name_H-M   'P 1'
#
loop_
_entity.id
_entity.type
_entity.pdbx_description
1 polymer ?
#
loop_
_entity_poly.entity_id
_entity_poly.type
_entity_poly.pdbx_seq_one_letter_code
_entity_poly.pdbx_strand_id
1 'polypeptide(L)'
;MISFFQEVETFSEAVATVDPQQAVGRVSVLWIAFARYYEDRGDLPNARLIFEKATKARVRTVDELASIWCEAVEMELRREEWKRALELVRRAISRPRDADPDSAQAKLFRSVKLWSLAADVEEMTGSPETVRLCYNKMFQLKVITPQLVINYAHFLEV
;
A
#
# COMPACT_ATOMS: atom_id res chain seq x y z
N MET A 1 -21.75 -16.58 -15.63
CA MET A 1 -22.07 -16.73 -14.19
C MET A 1 -21.28 -17.86 -13.53
N ILE A 2 -21.08 -19.01 -14.20
CA ILE A 2 -20.30 -20.15 -13.67
C ILE A 2 -18.79 -19.84 -13.56
N SER A 3 -18.20 -19.12 -14.52
CA SER A 3 -16.76 -18.79 -14.52
C SER A 3 -16.34 -17.88 -13.35
N PHE A 4 -17.21 -16.96 -12.91
CA PHE A 4 -16.91 -16.02 -11.85
C PHE A 4 -16.70 -16.70 -10.50
N PHE A 5 -17.61 -17.60 -10.12
CA PHE A 5 -17.50 -18.33 -8.85
C PHE A 5 -16.24 -19.19 -8.83
N GLN A 6 -15.93 -19.85 -9.93
CA GLN A 6 -14.74 -20.68 -10.05
C GLN A 6 -13.44 -19.87 -9.94
N GLU A 7 -13.38 -18.67 -10.53
CA GLU A 7 -12.22 -17.77 -10.43
C GLU A 7 -12.02 -17.26 -9.00
N VAL A 8 -13.09 -16.83 -8.31
CA VAL A 8 -13.03 -16.38 -6.92
C VAL A 8 -12.61 -17.51 -5.98
N GLU A 9 -13.16 -18.71 -6.17
CA GLU A 9 -12.81 -19.89 -5.40
C GLU A 9 -11.34 -20.26 -5.61
N THR A 10 -10.86 -20.22 -6.86
CA THR A 10 -9.45 -20.46 -7.19
C THR A 10 -8.52 -19.44 -6.53
N PHE A 11 -8.86 -18.15 -6.55
CA PHE A 11 -8.07 -17.13 -5.86
C PHE A 11 -8.09 -17.32 -4.34
N SER A 12 -9.26 -17.62 -3.77
CA SER A 12 -9.42 -17.85 -2.33
C SER A 12 -8.62 -19.06 -1.86
N GLU A 13 -8.63 -20.15 -2.62
CA GLU A 13 -7.82 -21.33 -2.35
C GLU A 13 -6.34 -20.99 -2.49
N ALA A 14 -5.93 -20.32 -3.58
CA ALA A 14 -4.55 -19.96 -3.81
C ALA A 14 -3.96 -19.09 -2.67
N VAL A 15 -4.69 -18.06 -2.20
CA VAL A 15 -4.18 -17.22 -1.09
C VAL A 15 -4.16 -17.93 0.25
N ALA A 16 -4.98 -18.98 0.42
CA ALA A 16 -5.00 -19.80 1.64
C ALA A 16 -3.91 -20.87 1.64
N THR A 17 -3.55 -21.41 0.48
CA THR A 17 -2.63 -22.53 0.34
C THR A 17 -1.18 -22.09 0.12
N VAL A 18 -0.93 -20.95 -0.53
CA VAL A 18 0.43 -20.51 -0.89
C VAL A 18 1.18 -20.03 0.36
N ASP A 19 2.21 -20.78 0.76
CA ASP A 19 3.17 -20.35 1.80
C ASP A 19 4.15 -19.32 1.21
N PRO A 20 4.19 -18.08 1.73
CA PRO A 20 5.13 -17.05 1.29
C PRO A 20 6.61 -17.40 1.40
N GLN A 21 6.98 -18.34 2.27
CA GLN A 21 8.37 -18.78 2.42
C GLN A 21 8.79 -19.81 1.36
N GLN A 22 7.83 -20.57 0.82
CA GLN A 22 8.08 -21.66 -0.13
C GLN A 22 7.69 -21.30 -1.57
N ALA A 23 6.94 -20.21 -1.75
CA ALA A 23 6.47 -19.77 -3.07
C ALA A 23 7.63 -19.42 -4.02
N VAL A 24 7.54 -19.91 -5.25
CA VAL A 24 8.36 -19.45 -6.39
C VAL A 24 7.65 -18.25 -7.01
N GLY A 25 7.89 -17.05 -6.46
CA GLY A 25 7.26 -15.81 -6.89
C GLY A 25 6.97 -14.85 -5.74
N ARG A 26 6.28 -13.75 -6.04
CA ARG A 26 5.84 -12.75 -5.05
C ARG A 26 4.39 -13.00 -4.67
N VAL A 27 4.11 -13.28 -3.41
CA VAL A 27 2.74 -13.50 -2.92
C VAL A 27 1.92 -12.21 -3.00
N SER A 28 2.59 -11.05 -2.97
CA SER A 28 1.93 -9.76 -3.22
C SER A 28 1.20 -9.71 -4.56
N VAL A 29 1.76 -10.31 -5.61
CA VAL A 29 1.14 -10.29 -6.96
C VAL A 29 -0.18 -11.05 -6.96
N LEU A 30 -0.27 -12.17 -6.24
CA LEU A 30 -1.50 -12.95 -6.11
C LEU A 30 -2.58 -12.13 -5.41
N TRP A 31 -2.25 -11.47 -4.29
CA TRP A 31 -3.19 -10.62 -3.57
C TRP A 31 -3.65 -9.42 -4.38
N ILE A 32 -2.73 -8.75 -5.07
CA ILE A 32 -3.03 -7.59 -5.92
C ILE A 32 -3.94 -8.03 -7.07
N ALA A 33 -3.64 -9.16 -7.73
CA ALA A 33 -4.48 -9.70 -8.80
C ALA A 33 -5.88 -10.05 -8.29
N PHE A 34 -5.99 -10.63 -7.09
CA PHE A 34 -7.29 -10.96 -6.51
C PHE A 34 -8.12 -9.71 -6.18
N ALA A 35 -7.50 -8.65 -5.66
CA ALA A 35 -8.20 -7.40 -5.40
C ALA A 35 -8.61 -6.69 -6.71
N ARG A 36 -7.71 -6.63 -7.71
CA ARG A 36 -8.01 -6.07 -9.03
C ARG A 36 -9.16 -6.81 -9.73
N TYR A 37 -9.25 -8.12 -9.54
CA TYR A 37 -10.37 -8.91 -10.07
C TYR A 37 -11.74 -8.40 -9.58
N TYR A 38 -11.86 -7.98 -8.33
CA TYR A 38 -13.06 -7.34 -7.80
C TYR A 38 -13.19 -5.88 -8.27
N GLU A 39 -12.09 -5.13 -8.32
CA GLU A 39 -12.06 -3.74 -8.81
C GLU A 39 -12.58 -3.62 -10.25
N ASP A 40 -12.12 -4.48 -11.17
CA ASP A 40 -12.49 -4.47 -12.58
C ASP A 40 -13.99 -4.73 -12.80
N ARG A 41 -14.64 -5.39 -11.83
CA ARG A 41 -16.08 -5.69 -11.83
C ARG A 41 -16.91 -4.63 -11.11
N GLY A 42 -16.27 -3.59 -10.59
CA GLY A 42 -16.92 -2.50 -9.85
C GLY A 42 -17.24 -2.84 -8.40
N ASP A 43 -16.80 -4.00 -7.89
CA ASP A 43 -17.04 -4.43 -6.51
C ASP A 43 -15.92 -3.92 -5.58
N LEU A 44 -15.91 -2.60 -5.39
CA LEU A 44 -14.96 -1.93 -4.51
C LEU A 44 -15.01 -2.40 -3.05
N PRO A 45 -16.19 -2.68 -2.44
CA PRO A 45 -16.24 -3.21 -1.08
C PRO A 45 -15.45 -4.52 -0.90
N ASN A 46 -15.60 -5.46 -1.83
CA ASN A 46 -14.86 -6.72 -1.76
C ASN A 46 -13.37 -6.53 -2.09
N ALA A 47 -13.03 -5.70 -3.08
CA ALA A 47 -11.63 -5.37 -3.37
C ALA A 47 -10.91 -4.81 -2.12
N ARG A 48 -11.56 -3.89 -1.40
CA ARG A 48 -11.06 -3.34 -0.12
C ARG A 48 -10.88 -4.42 0.94
N LEU A 49 -11.84 -5.34 1.08
CA LEU A 49 -11.74 -6.46 2.03
C LEU A 49 -10.55 -7.37 1.71
N ILE A 50 -10.28 -7.64 0.43
CA ILE A 50 -9.12 -8.42 0.00
C ILE A 50 -7.83 -7.69 0.33
N PHE A 51 -7.72 -6.38 0.08
CA PHE A 51 -6.55 -5.60 0.47
C PHE A 51 -6.34 -5.55 1.99
N GLU A 52 -7.40 -5.40 2.79
CA GLU A 52 -7.32 -5.48 4.26
C GLU A 52 -6.77 -6.82 4.75
N LYS A 53 -7.17 -7.93 4.11
CA LYS A 53 -6.59 -9.24 4.40
C LYS A 53 -5.13 -9.33 3.94
N ALA A 54 -4.81 -8.82 2.76
CA ALA A 54 -3.47 -8.84 2.19
C ALA A 54 -2.45 -8.05 3.03
N THR A 55 -2.83 -6.91 3.60
CA THR A 55 -1.95 -6.10 4.47
C THR A 55 -1.58 -6.81 5.78
N LYS A 56 -2.39 -7.79 6.21
CA LYS A 56 -2.16 -8.62 7.40
C LYS A 56 -1.53 -9.97 7.05
N ALA A 57 -1.47 -10.32 5.77
CA ALA A 57 -0.87 -11.57 5.33
C ALA A 57 0.62 -11.61 5.67
N ARG A 58 1.12 -12.82 5.93
CA ARG A 58 2.57 -13.02 6.02
C ARG A 58 3.13 -12.82 4.61
N VAL A 59 4.19 -12.04 4.51
CA VAL A 59 4.95 -11.86 3.26
C VAL A 59 6.43 -12.04 3.56
N ARG A 60 7.20 -12.40 2.54
CA ARG A 60 8.63 -12.67 2.69
C ARG A 60 9.43 -11.39 2.90
N THR A 61 9.04 -10.31 2.22
CA THR A 61 9.82 -9.08 2.15
C THR A 61 8.97 -7.85 2.45
N VAL A 62 9.63 -6.79 2.93
CA VAL A 62 9.00 -5.47 3.14
C VAL A 62 8.51 -4.88 1.82
N ASP A 63 9.23 -5.12 0.73
CA ASP A 63 8.88 -4.62 -0.61
C ASP A 63 7.56 -5.23 -1.13
N GLU A 64 7.31 -6.51 -0.86
CA GLU A 64 6.04 -7.14 -1.19
C GLU A 64 4.88 -6.51 -0.42
N LEU A 65 5.05 -6.29 0.89
CA LEU A 65 4.03 -5.62 1.70
C LEU A 65 3.81 -4.18 1.21
N ALA A 66 4.88 -3.43 0.94
CA ALA A 66 4.79 -2.07 0.41
C ALA A 66 4.03 -2.04 -0.92
N SER A 67 4.25 -3.02 -1.79
CA SER A 67 3.54 -3.11 -3.07
C SER A 67 2.04 -3.36 -2.88
N ILE A 68 1.63 -4.20 -1.92
CA ILE A 68 0.20 -4.38 -1.58
C ILE A 68 -0.42 -3.06 -1.12
N TRP A 69 0.25 -2.31 -0.23
CA TRP A 69 -0.24 -1.02 0.24
C TRP A 69 -0.31 0.03 -0.87
N CYS A 70 0.70 0.10 -1.74
CA CYS A 70 0.70 1.03 -2.86
C CYS A 70 -0.48 0.78 -3.79
N GLU A 71 -0.71 -0.48 -4.17
CA GLU A 71 -1.83 -0.86 -5.04
C GLU A 71 -3.19 -0.59 -4.40
N ALA A 72 -3.32 -0.79 -3.09
CA ALA A 72 -4.54 -0.46 -2.36
C ALA A 72 -4.83 1.05 -2.36
N VAL A 73 -3.79 1.89 -2.20
CA VAL A 73 -3.91 3.36 -2.28
C VAL A 73 -4.21 3.79 -3.71
N GLU A 74 -3.48 3.26 -4.70
CA GLU A 74 -3.70 3.57 -6.12
C GLU A 74 -5.10 3.19 -6.59
N MET A 75 -5.68 2.09 -6.09
CA MET A 75 -7.09 1.74 -6.35
C MET A 75 -8.02 2.87 -5.90
N GLU A 76 -7.85 3.41 -4.68
CA GLU A 76 -8.69 4.50 -4.20
C GLU A 76 -8.45 5.79 -5.00
N LEU A 77 -7.21 6.07 -5.42
CA LEU A 77 -6.89 7.22 -6.29
C LEU A 77 -7.54 7.09 -7.67
N ARG A 78 -7.53 5.90 -8.28
CA ARG A 78 -8.21 5.62 -9.56
C ARG A 78 -9.72 5.82 -9.50
N ARG A 79 -10.30 5.70 -8.30
CA ARG A 79 -11.73 5.90 -8.02
C ARG A 79 -12.05 7.28 -7.47
N GLU A 80 -11.07 8.19 -7.47
CA GLU A 80 -11.21 9.57 -6.97
C GLU A 80 -11.60 9.65 -5.48
N GLU A 81 -11.33 8.59 -4.72
CA GLU A 81 -11.62 8.49 -3.28
C GLU A 81 -10.44 9.05 -2.46
N TRP A 82 -10.10 10.31 -2.71
CA TRP A 82 -8.92 11.01 -2.18
C TRP A 82 -8.77 10.92 -0.66
N LYS A 83 -9.88 11.11 0.07
CA LYS A 83 -9.89 11.05 1.54
C LYS A 83 -9.49 9.66 2.05
N ARG A 84 -10.00 8.61 1.40
CA ARG A 84 -9.67 7.22 1.79
C ARG A 84 -8.24 6.88 1.42
N ALA A 85 -7.76 7.32 0.26
CA ALA A 85 -6.37 7.14 -0.14
C ALA A 85 -5.41 7.77 0.88
N LEU A 86 -5.72 8.98 1.37
CA LEU A 86 -4.95 9.68 2.39
C LEU A 86 -4.96 8.93 3.74
N GLU A 87 -6.12 8.47 4.20
CA GLU A 87 -6.22 7.67 5.42
C GLU A 87 -5.41 6.36 5.30
N LEU A 88 -5.52 5.70 4.16
CA LEU A 88 -4.88 4.42 3.90
C LEU A 88 -3.36 4.55 3.85
N VAL A 89 -2.83 5.57 3.15
CA VAL A 89 -1.39 5.81 3.07
C VAL A 89 -0.80 6.22 4.42
N ARG A 90 -1.51 7.06 5.20
CA ARG A 90 -1.12 7.43 6.57
C ARG A 90 -1.06 6.21 7.48
N ARG A 91 -2.00 5.28 7.35
CA ARG A 91 -1.99 4.00 8.08
C ARG A 91 -0.79 3.16 7.69
N ALA A 92 -0.45 3.11 6.40
CA ALA A 92 0.67 2.33 5.88
C ALA A 92 2.03 2.81 6.39
N ILE A 93 2.25 4.14 6.45
CA ILE A 93 3.52 4.75 6.94
C ILE A 93 3.59 4.81 8.48
N SER A 94 2.45 4.62 9.16
CA SER A 94 2.43 4.59 10.62
C SER A 94 3.15 3.35 11.13
N ARG A 95 3.96 3.53 12.18
CA ARG A 95 4.67 2.39 12.80
C ARG A 95 3.63 1.52 13.51
N PRO A 96 3.43 0.26 13.12
CA PRO A 96 2.49 -0.61 13.81
C PRO A 96 3.00 -0.86 15.24
N ARG A 97 2.14 -0.61 16.24
CA ARG A 97 2.47 -0.78 17.67
C ARG A 97 2.49 -2.25 18.09
N ASP A 98 1.71 -3.08 17.41
CA ASP A 98 1.47 -4.48 17.76
C ASP A 98 2.17 -5.47 16.81
N ALA A 99 3.04 -4.99 15.91
CA ALA A 99 3.76 -5.86 14.99
C ALA A 99 4.99 -6.47 15.65
N ASP A 100 5.23 -7.75 15.36
CA ASP A 100 6.47 -8.44 15.71
C ASP A 100 7.67 -7.64 15.18
N PRO A 101 8.65 -7.25 16.01
CA PRO A 101 9.81 -6.44 15.61
C PRO A 101 10.57 -6.94 14.37
N ASP A 102 10.57 -8.25 14.13
CA ASP A 102 11.28 -8.84 12.98
C ASP A 102 10.44 -8.95 11.71
N SER A 103 9.13 -8.73 11.81
CA SER A 103 8.20 -8.81 10.69
C SER A 103 8.41 -7.73 9.64
N ALA A 104 7.96 -8.02 8.41
CA ALA A 104 7.94 -7.05 7.32
C ALA A 104 7.08 -5.82 7.67
N GLN A 105 6.02 -6.01 8.46
CA GLN A 105 5.11 -4.98 8.97
C GLN A 105 5.86 -3.98 9.86
N ALA A 106 6.69 -4.46 10.79
CA ALA A 106 7.46 -3.59 11.67
C ALA A 106 8.51 -2.77 10.92
N LYS A 107 8.97 -3.23 9.74
CA LYS A 107 9.99 -2.57 8.92
C LYS A 107 9.40 -1.74 7.77
N LEU A 108 8.08 -1.80 7.55
CA LEU A 108 7.38 -1.15 6.44
C LEU A 108 7.56 0.37 6.40
N PHE A 109 7.60 1.02 7.57
CA PHE A 109 7.80 2.47 7.69
C PHE A 109 9.14 2.96 7.14
N ARG A 110 10.07 2.07 6.75
CA ARG A 110 11.34 2.43 6.08
C ARG A 110 11.26 2.35 4.56
N SER A 111 10.12 1.96 3.98
CA SER A 111 9.96 1.83 2.54
C SER A 111 9.92 3.19 1.87
N VAL A 112 10.96 3.51 1.09
CA VAL A 112 11.05 4.74 0.28
C VAL A 112 9.84 4.85 -0.66
N LYS A 113 9.46 3.75 -1.33
CA LYS A 113 8.33 3.70 -2.25
C LYS A 113 7.02 4.17 -1.60
N LEU A 114 6.77 3.72 -0.38
CA LEU A 114 5.55 4.06 0.35
C LEU A 114 5.56 5.53 0.80
N TRP A 115 6.72 6.05 1.20
CA TRP A 115 6.87 7.47 1.54
C TRP A 115 6.73 8.37 0.31
N SER A 116 7.28 7.99 -0.85
CA SER A 116 7.06 8.73 -2.09
C SER A 116 5.57 8.85 -2.40
N LEU A 117 4.84 7.73 -2.35
CA LEU A 117 3.38 7.74 -2.57
C LEU A 117 2.65 8.58 -1.51
N ALA A 118 3.09 8.53 -0.25
CA ALA A 118 2.52 9.37 0.81
C ALA A 118 2.74 10.86 0.55
N ALA A 119 3.91 11.25 0.02
CA ALA A 119 4.20 12.61 -0.38
C ALA A 119 3.24 13.06 -1.48
N ASP A 120 3.14 12.28 -2.55
CA ASP A 120 2.29 12.57 -3.71
C ASP A 120 0.82 12.75 -3.29
N VAL A 121 0.30 11.85 -2.45
CA VAL A 121 -1.09 11.94 -1.96
C VAL A 121 -1.29 13.13 -1.03
N GLU A 122 -0.35 13.42 -0.13
CA GLU A 122 -0.44 14.60 0.76
C GLU A 122 -0.33 15.91 -0.02
N GLU A 123 0.49 16.00 -1.07
CA GLU A 123 0.58 17.19 -1.92
C GLU A 123 -0.72 17.44 -2.70
N MET A 124 -1.37 16.38 -3.17
CA MET A 124 -2.62 16.48 -3.91
C MET A 124 -3.84 16.79 -3.02
N THR A 125 -3.83 16.39 -1.74
CA THR A 125 -5.05 16.34 -0.91
C THR A 125 -4.90 16.93 0.49
N GLY A 126 -3.68 17.09 0.98
CA GLY A 126 -3.35 17.53 2.32
C GLY A 126 -3.25 19.05 2.47
N SER A 127 -2.92 19.50 3.68
CA SER A 127 -2.62 20.91 3.96
C SER A 127 -1.12 21.15 3.87
N PRO A 128 -0.67 22.40 3.66
CA PRO A 128 0.76 22.72 3.67
C PRO A 128 1.50 22.22 4.91
N GLU A 129 0.83 22.24 6.07
CA GLU A 129 1.38 21.71 7.32
C GLU A 129 1.56 20.19 7.28
N THR A 130 0.59 19.44 6.75
CA THR A 130 0.69 17.97 6.69
C THR A 130 1.74 17.51 5.69
N VAL A 131 1.87 18.19 4.55
CA VAL A 131 2.93 17.97 3.56
C VAL A 131 4.31 18.20 4.20
N ARG A 132 4.51 19.35 4.86
CA ARG A 132 5.76 19.66 5.58
C ARG A 132 6.09 18.61 6.65
N LEU A 133 5.10 18.18 7.42
CA LEU A 133 5.27 17.13 8.43
C LEU A 133 5.64 15.77 7.79
N CYS A 134 5.08 15.46 6.63
CA CYS A 134 5.39 14.25 5.87
C CYS A 134 6.87 14.26 5.43
N TYR A 135 7.32 15.32 4.77
CA TYR A 135 8.71 15.48 4.34
C TYR A 135 9.69 15.50 5.51
N ASN A 136 9.38 16.23 6.59
CA ASN A 136 10.21 16.25 7.80
C ASN A 136 10.41 14.84 8.39
N LYS A 137 9.38 14.00 8.39
CA LYS A 137 9.52 12.59 8.82
C LYS A 137 10.41 11.80 7.87
N MET A 138 10.31 12.01 6.56
CA MET A 138 11.21 11.32 5.60
C MET A 138 12.68 11.69 5.82
N PHE A 139 12.98 12.96 6.11
CA PHE A 139 14.33 13.40 6.49
C PHE A 139 14.81 12.71 7.76
N GLN A 140 13.99 12.67 8.82
CA GLN A 140 14.34 12.02 10.09
C GLN A 140 14.63 10.52 9.93
N LEU A 141 13.83 9.84 9.09
CA LEU A 141 13.96 8.42 8.80
C LEU A 141 15.07 8.10 7.80
N LYS A 142 15.66 9.12 7.15
CA LYS A 142 16.67 8.99 6.09
C LYS A 142 16.18 8.16 4.89
N VAL A 143 14.89 8.26 4.58
CA VAL A 143 14.24 7.58 3.43
C VAL A 143 14.00 8.54 2.26
N ILE A 144 14.39 9.80 2.40
CA ILE A 144 14.21 10.82 1.38
C ILE A 144 15.25 10.68 0.25
N THR A 145 14.79 10.84 -0.99
CA THR A 145 15.63 10.79 -2.19
C THR A 145 15.90 12.21 -2.70
N PRO A 146 16.96 12.45 -3.51
CA PRO A 146 17.22 13.77 -4.09
C PRO A 146 16.04 14.33 -4.88
N GLN A 147 15.31 13.48 -5.62
CA GLN A 147 14.12 13.89 -6.36
C GLN A 147 13.02 14.40 -5.43
N LEU A 148 12.77 13.72 -4.30
CA LEU A 148 11.79 14.16 -3.30
C LEU A 148 12.19 15.50 -2.66
N VAL A 149 13.48 15.75 -2.46
CA VAL A 149 13.96 17.05 -1.97
C VAL A 149 13.64 18.16 -2.97
N ILE A 150 13.83 17.91 -4.26
CA ILE A 150 13.50 18.87 -5.33
C ILE A 150 12.00 19.13 -5.35
N ASN A 151 11.17 18.08 -5.30
CA ASN A 151 9.71 18.22 -5.27
C ASN A 151 9.25 19.07 -4.07
N TYR A 152 9.81 18.83 -2.89
CA TYR A 152 9.49 19.62 -1.70
C TYR A 152 9.94 21.08 -1.81
N ALA A 153 11.10 21.34 -2.41
CA ALA A 153 11.56 22.70 -2.65
C ALA A 153 10.58 23.47 -3.54
N HIS A 154 10.14 22.86 -4.65
CA HIS A 154 9.12 23.44 -5.51
C HIS A 154 7.78 23.65 -4.81
N PHE A 155 7.36 22.72 -3.96
CA PHE A 155 6.15 22.89 -3.15
C PHE A 155 6.22 24.11 -2.22
N LEU A 156 7.40 24.43 -1.68
CA LEU A 156 7.58 25.57 -0.77
C LEU A 156 7.73 26.92 -1.48
N GLU A 157 8.02 26.93 -2.77
CA GLU A 157 8.11 28.16 -3.59
C GLU A 157 6.74 28.76 -3.92
N VAL A 158 5.69 27.95 -3.86
CA VAL A 158 4.28 28.32 -4.12
C VAL A 158 3.61 28.85 -2.86
#